data_AF-A0A165K8Y3-F1
#
_entry.id   AF-A0A165K8Y3-F1
#
_cell.length_a   1.000
_cell.length_b   1.000
_cell.length_c   1.000
_cell.angle_alpha   90.00
_cell.angle_beta   90.00
_cell.angle_gamma   90.00
#
_symmetry.space_group_name_H-M   'P 1'
#
loop_
_entity.id
_entity.type
_entity.pdbx_description
1 polymer ?
#
loop_
_entity_poly.entity_id
_entity_poly.type
_entity_poly.pdbx_seq_one_letter_code
_entity_poly.pdbx_strand_id
1 'polypeptide(L)'
;MHLIKERLGLNPLLVTYNKYFNSALGIRNLANLRIRFDCDILVQNVNPVSVRKITRATLRQFGSIYWHCLAGQTVFPVQTAVRYGVPLIIWGAHQGLEQVGMFSHEHEVEMTRRYRTDHDLMGQDPDMLLSIFDTLTEDDIWQYRYPADTDLHTVGVRGIYLGNYVRWDPKAQHEQMAAKHDYRGAAFARTFDTYDHVDCYNYMDVHDQIKLYKQGYSKVTDHACREIRHGRLTRSQGLALVQQHELAPLKHLDKFCEWLGVTERSLQFILDQHRDPRYWTQTQPGRWDFHGESTRLDAASGYNNAPIDIGFRGTDRLAFDGDGSYITVGKGYP
;
A
#
# COMPACT_ATOMS: atom_id res chain seq x y z
N MET A 1 1.54 2.12 -16.81
CA MET A 1 1.00 1.55 -18.06
C MET A 1 1.12 2.51 -19.24
N HIS A 2 0.60 3.76 -19.16
CA HIS A 2 0.71 4.76 -20.23
C HIS A 2 2.12 4.88 -20.84
N LEU A 3 3.15 5.01 -20.00
CA LEU A 3 4.53 5.07 -20.47
C LEU A 3 4.95 3.83 -21.27
N ILE A 4 4.65 2.63 -20.77
CA ILE A 4 5.07 1.37 -21.40
C ILE A 4 4.35 1.13 -22.73
N LYS A 5 3.02 1.27 -22.74
CA LYS A 5 2.21 0.93 -23.91
C LYS A 5 2.23 2.02 -24.98
N GLU A 6 1.94 3.27 -24.60
CA GLU A 6 1.78 4.36 -25.58
C GLU A 6 3.09 5.08 -25.90
N ARG A 7 4.01 5.23 -24.94
CA ARG A 7 5.25 5.99 -25.16
C ARG A 7 6.39 5.10 -25.65
N LEU A 8 6.52 3.89 -25.10
CA LEU A 8 7.55 2.93 -25.50
C LEU A 8 7.07 1.92 -26.55
N GLY A 9 5.77 1.87 -26.85
CA GLY A 9 5.22 0.99 -27.89
C GLY A 9 5.27 -0.51 -27.55
N LEU A 10 5.43 -0.86 -26.27
CA LEU A 10 5.51 -2.26 -25.81
C LEU A 10 4.11 -2.84 -25.59
N ASN A 11 4.00 -4.17 -25.66
CA ASN A 11 2.76 -4.90 -25.33
C ASN A 11 2.94 -5.75 -24.05
N PRO A 12 2.83 -5.14 -22.85
CA PRO A 12 3.12 -5.86 -21.61
C PRO A 12 1.98 -6.80 -21.21
N LEU A 13 2.34 -7.98 -20.69
CA LEU A 13 1.44 -8.80 -19.89
C LEU A 13 1.26 -8.13 -18.52
N LEU A 14 0.02 -7.76 -18.19
CA LEU A 14 -0.30 -7.17 -16.90
C LEU A 14 -0.49 -8.26 -15.86
N VAL A 15 0.03 -8.03 -14.66
CA VAL A 15 -0.03 -8.99 -13.56
C VAL A 15 -0.46 -8.25 -12.30
N THR A 16 -1.46 -8.77 -11.59
CA THR A 16 -1.94 -8.16 -10.35
C THR A 16 -2.34 -9.21 -9.32
N TYR A 17 -2.08 -8.89 -8.05
CA TYR A 17 -2.45 -9.71 -6.90
C TYR A 17 -3.64 -9.07 -6.19
N ASN A 18 -4.65 -9.87 -5.87
CA ASN A 18 -5.85 -9.38 -5.19
C ASN A 18 -5.62 -9.14 -3.68
N LYS A 19 -5.84 -7.91 -3.24
CA LYS A 19 -5.67 -7.46 -1.85
C LYS A 19 -6.80 -7.88 -0.91
N TYR A 20 -7.95 -8.31 -1.42
CA TYR A 20 -9.18 -8.61 -0.67
C TYR A 20 -9.83 -7.44 0.09
N PHE A 21 -9.20 -6.27 0.15
CA PHE A 21 -9.72 -5.04 0.74
C PHE A 21 -10.25 -4.06 -0.31
N ASN A 22 -10.70 -4.58 -1.46
CA ASN A 22 -10.90 -3.77 -2.67
C ASN A 22 -12.08 -2.81 -2.54
N SER A 23 -11.91 -1.60 -3.07
CA SER A 23 -13.00 -0.64 -3.29
C SER A 23 -13.65 -0.82 -4.65
N ALA A 24 -14.92 -0.40 -4.77
CA ALA A 24 -15.61 -0.36 -6.06
C ALA A 24 -14.88 0.54 -7.06
N LEU A 25 -14.37 1.68 -6.58
CA LEU A 25 -13.57 2.61 -7.37
C LEU A 25 -12.30 1.97 -7.92
N GLY A 26 -11.59 1.19 -7.10
CA GLY A 26 -10.40 0.44 -7.51
C GLY A 26 -10.69 -0.56 -8.62
N ILE A 27 -11.76 -1.34 -8.46
CA ILE A 27 -12.21 -2.32 -9.45
C ILE A 27 -12.58 -1.62 -10.76
N ARG A 28 -13.34 -0.52 -10.68
CA ARG A 28 -13.70 0.30 -11.84
C ARG A 28 -12.46 0.85 -12.54
N ASN A 29 -11.50 1.39 -11.79
CA ASN A 29 -10.25 1.91 -12.34
C ASN A 29 -9.45 0.81 -13.04
N LEU A 30 -9.29 -0.36 -12.41
CA LEU A 30 -8.59 -1.49 -13.00
C LEU A 30 -9.27 -1.99 -14.28
N ALA A 31 -10.60 -2.13 -14.27
CA ALA A 31 -11.37 -2.54 -15.44
C ALA A 31 -11.27 -1.53 -16.58
N ASN A 32 -11.41 -0.24 -16.28
CA ASN A 32 -11.24 0.83 -17.26
C ASN A 32 -9.82 0.84 -17.86
N LEU A 33 -8.78 0.73 -17.02
CA LEU A 33 -7.40 0.67 -17.50
C LEU A 33 -7.18 -0.56 -18.39
N ARG A 34 -7.72 -1.73 -18.04
CA ARG A 34 -7.65 -2.92 -18.91
C ARG A 34 -8.26 -2.66 -20.29
N ILE A 35 -9.46 -2.07 -20.34
CA ILE A 35 -10.16 -1.77 -21.59
C ILE A 35 -9.40 -0.72 -22.42
N ARG A 36 -8.91 0.34 -21.76
CA ARG A 36 -8.23 1.47 -22.44
C ARG A 36 -6.91 1.07 -23.07
N PHE A 37 -6.13 0.23 -22.38
CA PHE A 37 -4.79 -0.15 -22.81
C PHE A 37 -4.76 -1.41 -23.67
N ASP A 38 -5.85 -2.19 -23.69
CA ASP A 38 -5.96 -3.42 -24.47
C ASP A 38 -4.74 -4.32 -24.28
N CYS A 39 -4.53 -4.70 -23.02
CA CYS A 39 -3.48 -5.64 -22.62
C CYS A 39 -4.09 -6.83 -21.89
N ASP A 40 -3.50 -8.00 -22.10
CA ASP A 40 -3.80 -9.19 -21.31
C ASP A 40 -3.45 -8.96 -19.84
N ILE A 41 -4.29 -9.49 -18.95
CA ILE A 41 -4.11 -9.35 -17.50
C ILE A 41 -4.30 -10.69 -16.80
N LEU A 42 -3.35 -11.03 -15.92
CA LEU A 42 -3.44 -12.14 -14.98
C LEU A 42 -3.70 -11.61 -13.57
N VAL A 43 -4.70 -12.19 -12.91
CA VAL A 43 -5.10 -11.82 -11.54
C VAL A 43 -4.93 -13.04 -10.64
N GLN A 44 -4.12 -12.93 -9.59
CA GLN A 44 -4.02 -13.99 -8.57
C GLN A 44 -4.99 -13.73 -7.42
N ASN A 45 -5.86 -14.71 -7.18
CA ASN A 45 -6.75 -14.79 -6.03
C ASN A 45 -6.32 -15.97 -5.16
N VAL A 46 -5.77 -15.69 -3.97
CA VAL A 46 -5.39 -16.74 -3.00
C VAL A 46 -6.58 -17.07 -2.09
N ASN A 47 -6.75 -18.32 -1.65
CA ASN A 47 -7.86 -18.71 -0.79
C ASN A 47 -8.10 -17.70 0.37
N PRO A 48 -9.29 -17.05 0.46
CA PRO A 48 -9.57 -16.04 1.46
C PRO A 48 -9.52 -16.58 2.90
N VAL A 49 -9.70 -17.90 3.09
CA VAL A 49 -9.50 -18.53 4.41
C VAL A 49 -8.02 -18.43 4.82
N SER A 50 -7.10 -18.83 3.93
CA SER A 50 -5.66 -18.73 4.15
C SER A 50 -5.21 -17.28 4.34
N VAL A 51 -5.72 -16.35 3.52
CA VAL A 51 -5.41 -14.91 3.65
C VAL A 51 -5.85 -14.37 5.02
N ARG A 52 -7.02 -14.75 5.53
CA ARG A 52 -7.46 -14.37 6.88
C ARG A 52 -6.58 -14.97 7.97
N LYS A 53 -6.18 -16.24 7.86
CA LYS A 53 -5.25 -16.86 8.82
C LYS A 53 -3.92 -16.12 8.84
N ILE A 54 -3.35 -15.84 7.66
CA ILE A 54 -2.09 -15.09 7.53
C ILE A 54 -2.24 -13.71 8.15
N THR A 55 -3.30 -12.99 7.81
CA THR A 55 -3.56 -11.65 8.36
C THR A 55 -3.62 -11.67 9.88
N ARG A 56 -4.28 -12.66 10.50
CA ARG A 56 -4.30 -12.80 11.96
C ARG A 56 -2.90 -13.08 12.53
N ALA A 57 -2.14 -13.98 11.92
CA ALA A 57 -0.80 -14.32 12.36
C ALA A 57 0.16 -13.12 12.25
N THR A 58 0.19 -12.43 11.11
CA THR A 58 1.07 -11.29 10.87
C THR A 58 0.68 -10.07 11.69
N LEU A 59 -0.61 -9.90 11.96
CA LEU A 59 -1.10 -8.90 12.90
C LEU A 59 -0.63 -9.20 14.32
N ARG A 60 -0.74 -10.45 14.79
CA ARG A 60 -0.29 -10.86 16.12
C ARG A 60 1.23 -10.77 16.29
N GLN A 61 1.99 -11.23 15.30
CA GLN A 61 3.45 -11.38 15.42
C GLN A 61 4.17 -10.03 15.32
N PHE A 62 3.77 -9.17 14.37
CA PHE A 62 4.49 -7.93 14.09
C PHE A 62 3.58 -6.78 13.67
N GLY A 63 2.29 -6.84 13.96
CA GLY A 63 1.37 -5.72 13.71
C GLY A 63 1.31 -5.36 12.22
N SER A 64 1.01 -6.32 11.35
CA SER A 64 0.79 -6.06 9.93
C SER A 64 -0.45 -6.75 9.41
N ILE A 65 -1.38 -5.97 8.86
CA ILE A 65 -2.54 -6.49 8.11
C ILE A 65 -2.24 -6.65 6.61
N TYR A 66 -1.10 -6.14 6.15
CA TYR A 66 -0.80 -5.95 4.74
C TYR A 66 0.34 -6.85 4.23
N TRP A 67 0.92 -7.68 5.10
CA TRP A 67 2.02 -8.59 4.74
C TRP A 67 1.66 -9.48 3.54
N HIS A 68 0.45 -10.05 3.50
CA HIS A 68 0.04 -10.91 2.37
C HIS A 68 -0.07 -10.13 1.05
N CYS A 69 -0.49 -8.86 1.11
CA CYS A 69 -0.54 -7.98 -0.05
C CYS A 69 0.88 -7.71 -0.58
N LEU A 70 1.82 -7.40 0.32
CA LEU A 70 3.22 -7.16 0.00
C LEU A 70 3.89 -8.43 -0.56
N ALA A 71 3.70 -9.57 0.09
CA ALA A 71 4.23 -10.85 -0.34
C ALA A 71 3.69 -11.29 -1.69
N GLY A 72 2.38 -11.18 -1.89
CA GLY A 72 1.70 -11.56 -3.13
C GLY A 72 2.09 -10.66 -4.31
N GLN A 73 2.01 -9.35 -4.14
CA GLN A 73 2.29 -8.40 -5.24
C GLN A 73 3.76 -8.41 -5.68
N THR A 74 4.70 -8.76 -4.80
CA THR A 74 6.14 -8.83 -5.11
C THR A 74 6.56 -10.16 -5.69
N VAL A 75 5.86 -11.26 -5.36
CA VAL A 75 6.23 -12.60 -5.84
C VAL A 75 5.48 -13.02 -7.10
N PHE A 76 4.21 -12.64 -7.24
CA PHE A 76 3.37 -13.14 -8.33
C PHE A 76 3.86 -12.72 -9.72
N PRO A 77 4.36 -11.49 -9.95
CA PRO A 77 4.99 -11.13 -11.22
C PRO A 77 6.23 -11.96 -11.53
N VAL A 78 7.02 -12.33 -10.50
CA VAL A 78 8.23 -13.16 -10.67
C VAL A 78 7.86 -14.60 -11.00
N GLN A 79 6.89 -15.17 -10.29
CA GLN A 79 6.35 -16.50 -10.59
C GLN A 79 5.75 -16.56 -12.01
N THR A 80 5.06 -15.50 -12.43
CA THR A 80 4.50 -15.36 -13.77
C THR A 80 5.61 -15.27 -14.81
N ALA A 81 6.65 -14.47 -14.56
CA ALA A 81 7.80 -14.35 -15.44
C ALA A 81 8.47 -15.71 -15.69
N VAL A 82 8.70 -16.49 -14.63
CA VAL A 82 9.24 -17.85 -14.74
C VAL A 82 8.28 -18.76 -15.52
N ARG A 83 6.99 -18.77 -15.17
CA ARG A 83 5.98 -19.66 -15.78
C ARG A 83 5.80 -19.44 -17.28
N TYR A 84 5.84 -18.18 -17.72
CA TYR A 84 5.62 -17.81 -19.13
C TYR A 84 6.91 -17.52 -19.90
N GLY A 85 8.09 -17.72 -19.29
CA GLY A 85 9.37 -17.45 -19.93
C GLY A 85 9.56 -15.97 -20.29
N VAL A 86 9.08 -15.05 -19.45
CA VAL A 86 9.21 -13.60 -19.65
C VAL A 86 10.46 -13.10 -18.91
N PRO A 87 11.52 -12.65 -19.61
CA PRO A 87 12.79 -12.30 -18.97
C PRO A 87 12.79 -10.90 -18.32
N LEU A 88 11.82 -10.04 -18.63
CA LEU A 88 11.81 -8.66 -18.14
C LEU A 88 10.51 -8.32 -17.42
N ILE A 89 10.64 -7.93 -16.16
CA ILE A 89 9.56 -7.35 -15.35
C ILE A 89 9.83 -5.84 -15.24
N ILE A 90 8.79 -5.04 -15.44
CA ILE A 90 8.86 -3.59 -15.29
C ILE A 90 7.97 -3.15 -14.15
N TRP A 91 8.59 -2.64 -13.10
CA TRP A 91 7.95 -2.11 -11.91
C TRP A 91 7.75 -0.59 -12.02
N GLY A 92 6.89 -0.03 -11.15
CA GLY A 92 6.68 1.41 -11.05
C GLY A 92 7.84 2.14 -10.35
N ALA A 93 7.54 2.83 -9.25
CA ALA A 93 8.54 3.43 -8.39
C ALA A 93 9.17 2.42 -7.43
N HIS A 94 10.42 2.69 -7.05
CA HIS A 94 11.11 1.99 -5.98
C HIS A 94 11.01 2.78 -4.67
N GLN A 95 10.48 2.19 -3.60
CA GLN A 95 10.26 2.89 -2.33
C GLN A 95 11.56 3.39 -1.70
N GLY A 96 12.62 2.58 -1.74
CA GLY A 96 13.94 2.95 -1.20
C GLY A 96 14.54 4.20 -1.84
N LEU A 97 14.19 4.45 -3.11
CA LEU A 97 14.62 5.60 -3.89
C LEU A 97 13.72 6.81 -3.63
N GLU A 98 12.41 6.64 -3.75
CA GLU A 98 11.46 7.75 -3.79
C GLU A 98 11.02 8.29 -2.42
N GLN A 99 11.09 7.47 -1.37
CA GLN A 99 10.51 7.82 -0.06
C GLN A 99 11.55 7.99 1.05
N VAL A 100 12.49 7.06 1.16
CA VAL A 100 13.34 6.93 2.37
C VAL A 100 14.82 7.22 2.12
N GLY A 101 15.23 7.47 0.88
CA GLY A 101 16.62 7.87 0.56
C GLY A 101 17.67 6.78 0.79
N MET A 102 17.26 5.50 0.73
CA MET A 102 18.18 4.36 0.79
C MET A 102 19.08 4.29 -0.44
N PHE A 103 18.58 4.77 -1.59
CA PHE A 103 19.30 4.81 -2.85
C PHE A 103 19.14 6.18 -3.52
N SER A 104 20.12 6.55 -4.34
CA SER A 104 20.02 7.58 -5.37
C SER A 104 19.70 6.97 -6.74
N HIS A 105 19.27 7.81 -7.70
CA HIS A 105 18.99 7.36 -9.08
C HIS A 105 20.24 6.82 -9.81
N GLU A 106 21.44 7.13 -9.33
CA GLU A 106 22.73 6.66 -9.89
C GLU A 106 23.00 5.18 -9.60
N HIS A 107 22.29 4.57 -8.64
CA HIS A 107 22.49 3.16 -8.31
C HIS A 107 21.75 2.20 -9.24
N GLU A 108 20.83 2.69 -10.08
CA GLU A 108 20.05 1.89 -11.04
C GLU A 108 19.45 0.61 -10.43
N VAL A 109 18.85 0.73 -9.25
CA VAL A 109 18.41 -0.43 -8.46
C VAL A 109 17.45 -1.33 -9.23
N GLU A 110 17.60 -2.64 -9.06
CA GLU A 110 16.71 -3.66 -9.58
C GLU A 110 16.06 -4.47 -8.46
N MET A 111 14.91 -5.07 -8.75
CA MET A 111 14.23 -5.97 -7.82
C MET A 111 15.11 -7.18 -7.53
N THR A 112 15.30 -7.49 -6.25
CA THR A 112 16.02 -8.68 -5.80
C THR A 112 15.21 -9.41 -4.73
N ARG A 113 15.40 -10.74 -4.65
CA ARG A 113 14.84 -11.55 -3.56
C ARG A 113 15.22 -10.98 -2.19
N ARG A 114 16.47 -10.53 -2.06
CA ARG A 114 16.99 -9.92 -0.83
C ARG A 114 16.24 -8.66 -0.44
N TYR A 115 16.08 -7.70 -1.35
CA TYR A 115 15.34 -6.47 -1.05
C TYR A 115 13.89 -6.77 -0.62
N ARG A 116 13.24 -7.71 -1.32
CA ARG A 116 11.91 -8.18 -0.96
C ARG A 116 11.86 -8.70 0.48
N THR A 117 12.75 -9.60 0.85
CA THR A 117 12.78 -10.18 2.21
C THR A 117 13.09 -9.10 3.25
N ASP A 118 14.17 -8.35 3.05
CA ASP A 118 14.70 -7.40 4.04
C ASP A 118 13.74 -6.20 4.26
N HIS A 119 13.09 -5.71 3.19
CA HIS A 119 12.33 -4.45 3.22
C HIS A 119 10.83 -4.63 2.97
N ASP A 120 10.43 -5.30 1.89
CA ASP A 120 8.99 -5.44 1.58
C ASP A 120 8.29 -6.36 2.58
N LEU A 121 8.99 -7.38 3.08
CA LEU A 121 8.44 -8.38 4.01
C LEU A 121 8.86 -8.19 5.47
N MET A 122 9.46 -7.05 5.81
CA MET A 122 9.87 -6.76 7.20
C MET A 122 10.81 -7.84 7.78
N GLY A 123 11.64 -8.48 6.93
CA GLY A 123 12.50 -9.60 7.30
C GLY A 123 11.78 -10.93 7.55
N GLN A 124 10.49 -11.04 7.21
CA GLN A 124 9.64 -12.21 7.48
C GLN A 124 9.27 -12.90 6.17
N ASP A 125 10.10 -13.84 5.72
CA ASP A 125 9.76 -14.68 4.58
C ASP A 125 8.61 -15.66 4.90
N PRO A 126 7.87 -16.17 3.91
CA PRO A 126 6.65 -16.96 4.14
C PRO A 126 6.83 -18.13 5.11
N ASP A 127 7.93 -18.86 4.99
CA ASP A 127 8.21 -20.04 5.84
C ASP A 127 8.43 -19.67 7.31
N MET A 128 8.83 -18.43 7.60
CA MET A 128 9.00 -17.93 8.97
C MET A 128 7.66 -17.67 9.67
N LEU A 129 6.55 -17.61 8.93
CA LEU A 129 5.22 -17.45 9.54
C LEU A 129 4.71 -18.74 10.19
N LEU A 130 5.27 -19.90 9.83
CA LEU A 130 4.88 -21.18 10.41
C LEU A 130 5.35 -21.26 11.87
N SER A 131 4.41 -21.48 12.78
CA SER A 131 4.67 -21.47 14.21
C SER A 131 3.74 -22.42 14.95
N ILE A 132 4.20 -22.99 16.06
CA ILE A 132 3.37 -23.80 16.97
C ILE A 132 2.26 -23.00 17.65
N PHE A 133 2.32 -21.66 17.59
CA PHE A 133 1.35 -20.75 18.20
C PHE A 133 0.21 -20.34 17.26
N ASP A 134 0.30 -20.69 15.97
CA ASP A 134 -0.72 -20.37 14.97
C ASP A 134 -1.24 -21.63 14.26
N THR A 135 -2.36 -21.50 13.53
CA THR A 135 -2.97 -22.58 12.75
C THR A 135 -2.59 -22.56 11.27
N LEU A 136 -1.49 -21.86 10.96
CA LEU A 136 -0.96 -21.78 9.60
C LEU A 136 -0.29 -23.08 9.22
N THR A 137 -0.63 -23.58 8.04
CA THR A 137 0.02 -24.73 7.42
C THR A 137 0.82 -24.30 6.20
N GLU A 138 1.65 -25.20 5.69
CA GLU A 138 2.36 -25.00 4.43
C GLU A 138 1.40 -24.68 3.25
N ASP A 139 0.22 -25.32 3.23
CA ASP A 139 -0.83 -25.06 2.24
C ASP A 139 -1.37 -23.62 2.29
N ASP A 140 -1.29 -22.95 3.44
CA ASP A 140 -1.74 -21.56 3.56
C ASP A 140 -0.72 -20.59 2.94
N ILE A 141 0.57 -20.92 2.93
CA ILE A 141 1.66 -19.96 2.61
C ILE A 141 2.40 -20.22 1.30
N TRP A 142 2.27 -21.40 0.69
CA TRP A 142 3.12 -21.82 -0.44
C TRP A 142 3.11 -20.84 -1.62
N GLN A 143 1.97 -20.17 -1.87
CA GLN A 143 1.80 -19.20 -2.95
C GLN A 143 2.73 -17.98 -2.83
N TYR A 144 3.23 -17.70 -1.63
CA TYR A 144 4.07 -16.55 -1.36
C TYR A 144 5.57 -16.85 -1.49
N ARG A 145 5.94 -18.12 -1.72
CA ARG A 145 7.34 -18.54 -1.87
C ARG A 145 7.93 -18.03 -3.18
N TYR A 146 9.13 -17.48 -3.08
CA TYR A 146 9.88 -16.98 -4.22
C TYR A 146 10.33 -18.17 -5.10
N PRO A 147 10.36 -18.03 -6.45
CA PRO A 147 10.91 -19.06 -7.33
C PRO A 147 12.35 -19.43 -6.98
N ALA A 148 12.76 -20.64 -7.34
CA ALA A 148 14.13 -21.08 -7.15
C ALA A 148 15.10 -20.30 -8.05
N ASP A 149 16.32 -20.07 -7.57
CA ASP A 149 17.33 -19.31 -8.30
C ASP A 149 17.66 -19.97 -9.66
N THR A 150 17.62 -21.30 -9.74
CA THR A 150 17.80 -22.08 -10.99
C THR A 150 16.76 -21.74 -12.05
N ASP A 151 15.50 -21.55 -11.64
CA ASP A 151 14.40 -21.22 -12.55
C ASP A 151 14.54 -19.77 -13.05
N LEU A 152 14.92 -18.86 -12.15
CA LEU A 152 15.19 -17.46 -12.50
C LEU A 152 16.35 -17.34 -13.49
N HIS A 153 17.44 -18.09 -13.26
CA HIS A 153 18.61 -18.12 -14.14
C HIS A 153 18.29 -18.74 -15.51
N THR A 154 17.46 -19.77 -15.56
CA THR A 154 17.07 -20.44 -16.82
C THR A 154 16.31 -19.49 -17.75
N VAL A 155 15.41 -18.66 -17.19
CA VAL A 155 14.65 -17.66 -17.96
C VAL A 155 15.44 -16.35 -18.14
N GLY A 156 16.37 -16.05 -17.24
CA GLY A 156 17.08 -14.77 -17.21
C GLY A 156 16.23 -13.62 -16.69
N VAL A 157 15.38 -13.87 -15.69
CA VAL A 157 14.43 -12.89 -15.15
C VAL A 157 15.15 -11.70 -14.50
N ARG A 158 14.85 -10.50 -14.98
CA ARG A 158 15.27 -9.22 -14.38
C ARG A 158 14.07 -8.33 -14.11
N GLY A 159 14.13 -7.56 -13.03
CA GLY A 159 13.08 -6.65 -12.62
C GLY A 159 13.58 -5.22 -12.49
N ILE A 160 13.26 -4.36 -13.46
CA ILE A 160 13.70 -2.95 -13.46
C ILE A 160 12.60 -2.04 -12.93
N TYR A 161 12.99 -0.90 -12.35
CA TYR A 161 12.05 0.15 -11.93
C TYR A 161 12.01 1.29 -12.93
N LEU A 162 10.81 1.74 -13.29
CA LEU A 162 10.64 2.92 -14.14
C LEU A 162 11.27 4.19 -13.54
N GLY A 163 11.27 4.30 -12.21
CA GLY A 163 11.90 5.43 -11.50
C GLY A 163 13.39 5.60 -11.77
N ASN A 164 14.08 4.57 -12.30
CA ASN A 164 15.48 4.70 -12.70
C ASN A 164 15.65 5.54 -13.99
N TYR A 165 14.62 5.58 -14.85
CA TYR A 165 14.72 6.15 -16.20
C TYR A 165 13.86 7.39 -16.39
N VAL A 166 12.82 7.56 -15.57
CA VAL A 166 11.93 8.72 -15.63
C VAL A 166 11.77 9.32 -14.25
N ARG A 167 11.72 10.66 -14.20
CA ARG A 167 11.37 11.38 -12.97
C ARG A 167 10.02 10.89 -12.48
N TRP A 168 9.99 10.37 -11.25
CA TRP A 168 8.76 9.93 -10.62
C TRP A 168 8.07 11.11 -9.92
N ASP A 169 6.90 11.51 -10.42
CA ASP A 169 6.04 12.52 -9.78
C ASP A 169 4.61 11.97 -9.72
N PRO A 170 4.22 11.35 -8.59
CA PRO A 170 2.92 10.70 -8.48
C PRO A 170 1.74 11.61 -8.79
N LYS A 171 1.80 12.89 -8.39
CA LYS A 171 0.69 13.83 -8.62
C LYS A 171 0.51 14.10 -10.12
N ALA A 172 1.59 14.50 -10.79
CA ALA A 172 1.54 14.79 -12.23
C ALA A 172 1.15 13.56 -13.06
N GLN A 173 1.66 12.38 -12.68
CA GLN A 173 1.34 11.13 -13.34
C GLN A 173 -0.13 10.73 -13.14
N HIS A 174 -0.68 10.87 -11.94
CA HIS A 174 -2.10 10.61 -11.68
C HIS A 174 -3.01 11.58 -12.43
N GLU A 175 -2.68 12.87 -12.44
CA GLU A 175 -3.44 13.89 -13.17
C GLU A 175 -3.45 13.62 -14.68
N GLN A 176 -2.32 13.16 -15.23
CA GLN A 176 -2.24 12.71 -16.61
C GLN A 176 -3.14 11.49 -16.86
N MET A 177 -3.14 10.52 -15.95
CA MET A 177 -4.00 9.33 -16.06
C MET A 177 -5.49 9.69 -15.93
N ALA A 178 -5.84 10.64 -15.07
CA ALA A 178 -7.20 11.13 -14.93
C ALA A 178 -7.67 11.81 -16.24
N ALA A 179 -6.86 12.72 -16.78
CA ALA A 179 -7.20 13.46 -17.99
C ALA A 179 -7.29 12.58 -19.24
N LYS A 180 -6.36 11.63 -19.42
CA LYS A 180 -6.28 10.81 -20.64
C LYS A 180 -7.13 9.55 -20.60
N HIS A 181 -7.23 8.94 -19.42
CA HIS A 181 -7.73 7.58 -19.26
C HIS A 181 -8.93 7.50 -18.34
N ASP A 182 -9.52 8.62 -17.90
CA ASP A 182 -10.61 8.64 -16.92
C ASP A 182 -10.25 7.80 -15.68
N TYR A 183 -9.00 7.89 -15.20
CA TYR A 183 -8.64 7.34 -13.89
C TYR A 183 -9.19 8.26 -12.80
N ARG A 184 -9.83 7.69 -11.77
CA ARG A 184 -10.55 8.47 -10.76
C ARG A 184 -9.94 8.35 -9.38
N GLY A 185 -9.87 9.48 -8.69
CA GLY A 185 -9.42 9.59 -7.30
C GLY A 185 -10.58 9.75 -6.31
N ALA A 186 -10.31 9.57 -5.01
CA ALA A 186 -11.26 9.79 -3.92
C ALA A 186 -10.58 10.40 -2.69
N ALA A 187 -11.33 11.14 -1.88
CA ALA A 187 -10.82 11.75 -0.67
C ALA A 187 -10.71 10.76 0.50
N PHE A 188 -9.66 10.91 1.30
CA PHE A 188 -9.41 10.15 2.53
C PHE A 188 -9.49 11.05 3.76
N ALA A 189 -9.73 10.45 4.93
CA ALA A 189 -9.74 11.19 6.20
C ALA A 189 -8.32 11.50 6.70
N ARG A 190 -7.41 10.55 6.51
CA ARG A 190 -6.07 10.54 7.12
C ARG A 190 -4.95 11.02 6.20
N THR A 191 -5.29 11.59 5.05
CA THR A 191 -4.34 12.25 4.15
C THR A 191 -5.06 13.20 3.19
N PHE A 192 -4.33 14.18 2.66
CA PHE A 192 -4.80 15.10 1.63
C PHE A 192 -4.66 14.55 0.20
N ASP A 193 -3.88 13.48 0.01
CA ASP A 193 -3.71 12.85 -1.30
C ASP A 193 -5.00 12.10 -1.68
N THR A 194 -5.55 12.42 -2.85
CA THR A 194 -6.82 11.86 -3.32
C THR A 194 -6.64 10.77 -4.38
N TYR A 195 -5.41 10.38 -4.71
CA TYR A 195 -5.10 9.47 -5.81
C TYR A 195 -4.51 8.15 -5.33
N ASP A 196 -3.62 8.19 -4.35
CA ASP A 196 -2.91 7.01 -3.85
C ASP A 196 -3.86 6.03 -3.14
N HIS A 197 -3.72 4.74 -3.47
CA HIS A 197 -4.42 3.62 -2.82
C HIS A 197 -5.96 3.70 -2.75
N VAL A 198 -6.59 4.41 -3.69
CA VAL A 198 -8.06 4.45 -3.84
C VAL A 198 -8.67 3.08 -4.12
N ASP A 199 -7.86 2.08 -4.44
CA ASP A 199 -8.29 0.70 -4.66
C ASP A 199 -8.51 -0.09 -3.37
N CYS A 200 -8.15 0.44 -2.20
CA CYS A 200 -8.15 -0.30 -0.94
C CYS A 200 -8.78 0.51 0.20
N TYR A 201 -9.75 -0.08 0.91
CA TYR A 201 -10.36 0.56 2.08
C TYR A 201 -9.41 0.66 3.28
N ASN A 202 -8.49 -0.30 3.44
CA ASN A 202 -7.71 -0.42 4.67
C ASN A 202 -6.36 0.30 4.62
N TYR A 203 -5.78 0.55 3.43
CA TYR A 203 -4.40 1.04 3.32
C TYR A 203 -4.21 2.44 3.93
N MET A 204 -5.13 3.36 3.62
CA MET A 204 -5.15 4.73 4.15
C MET A 204 -6.00 4.86 5.43
N ASP A 205 -6.40 3.74 6.04
CA ASP A 205 -7.26 3.68 7.22
C ASP A 205 -6.58 2.82 8.31
N VAL A 206 -7.05 1.60 8.57
CA VAL A 206 -6.51 0.71 9.62
C VAL A 206 -5.00 0.46 9.47
N HIS A 207 -4.50 0.24 8.24
CA HIS A 207 -3.07 0.05 8.01
C HIS A 207 -2.25 1.28 8.37
N ASP A 208 -2.74 2.48 8.05
CA ASP A 208 -2.10 3.74 8.42
C ASP A 208 -2.11 3.97 9.93
N GLN A 209 -3.19 3.60 10.62
CA GLN A 209 -3.25 3.67 12.08
C GLN A 209 -2.20 2.77 12.74
N ILE A 210 -2.00 1.57 12.21
CA ILE A 210 -0.98 0.63 12.68
C ILE A 210 0.42 1.21 12.46
N LYS A 211 0.65 1.85 11.30
CA LYS A 211 1.90 2.58 11.04
C LYS A 211 2.12 3.67 12.09
N LEU A 212 1.11 4.47 12.40
CA LEU A 212 1.19 5.52 13.43
C LEU A 212 1.51 4.95 14.82
N TYR A 213 0.92 3.82 15.21
CA TYR A 213 1.23 3.14 16.48
C TYR A 213 2.68 2.69 16.55
N LYS A 214 3.19 2.09 15.47
CA LYS A 214 4.54 1.51 15.44
C LYS A 214 5.65 2.53 15.22
N GLN A 215 5.39 3.55 14.40
CA GLN A 215 6.43 4.44 13.87
C GLN A 215 6.29 5.89 14.34
N GLY A 216 5.18 6.26 14.97
CA GLY A 216 4.96 7.61 15.49
C GLY A 216 4.61 8.65 14.42
N TYR A 217 4.36 8.24 13.18
CA TYR A 217 3.86 9.11 12.11
C TYR A 217 2.93 8.36 11.14
N SER A 218 1.97 9.10 10.58
CA SER A 218 1.00 8.60 9.58
C SER A 218 1.52 8.77 8.14
N LYS A 219 0.77 8.24 7.17
CA LYS A 219 0.95 8.37 5.72
C LYS A 219 0.85 9.81 5.25
N VAL A 220 0.06 10.67 5.90
CA VAL A 220 0.04 12.11 5.60
C VAL A 220 1.42 12.75 5.74
N THR A 221 2.24 12.29 6.69
CA THR A 221 3.62 12.76 6.85
C THR A 221 4.48 12.38 5.65
N ASP A 222 4.35 11.16 5.11
CA ASP A 222 5.07 10.76 3.88
C ASP A 222 4.66 11.65 2.70
N HIS A 223 3.36 11.89 2.55
CA HIS A 223 2.84 12.72 1.46
C HIS A 223 3.28 14.17 1.61
N ALA A 224 3.21 14.75 2.81
CA ALA A 224 3.69 16.10 3.07
C ALA A 224 5.19 16.23 2.74
N CYS A 225 6.02 15.29 3.21
CA CYS A 225 7.44 15.24 2.89
C CYS A 225 7.70 15.12 1.39
N ARG A 226 6.95 14.27 0.67
CA ARG A 226 7.02 14.15 -0.78
C ARG A 226 6.72 15.48 -1.46
N GLU A 227 5.61 16.13 -1.13
CA GLU A 227 5.22 17.40 -1.76
C GLU A 227 6.18 18.56 -1.41
N ILE A 228 6.81 18.54 -0.23
CA ILE A 228 7.90 19.46 0.12
C ILE A 228 9.11 19.23 -0.81
N ARG A 229 9.52 17.97 -1.05
CA ARG A 229 10.62 17.66 -1.98
C ARG A 229 10.33 18.09 -3.41
N HIS A 230 9.06 18.05 -3.83
CA HIS A 230 8.62 18.57 -5.13
C HIS A 230 8.45 20.10 -5.17
N GLY A 231 8.66 20.80 -4.05
CA GLY A 231 8.52 22.27 -3.97
C GLY A 231 7.08 22.78 -3.99
N ARG A 232 6.08 21.90 -3.76
CA ARG A 232 4.65 22.25 -3.76
C ARG A 232 4.12 22.63 -2.37
N LEU A 233 4.84 22.24 -1.32
CA LEU A 233 4.54 22.60 0.06
C LEU A 233 5.75 23.24 0.72
N THR A 234 5.51 24.23 1.57
CA THR A 234 6.48 24.63 2.59
C THR A 234 6.43 23.67 3.78
N ARG A 235 7.47 23.69 4.63
CA ARG A 235 7.49 22.91 5.87
C ARG A 235 6.31 23.25 6.79
N SER A 236 5.93 24.53 6.91
CA SER A 236 4.82 24.95 7.77
C SER A 236 3.47 24.47 7.24
N GLN A 237 3.26 24.53 5.92
CA GLN A 237 2.05 23.97 5.30
C GLN A 237 1.97 22.45 5.46
N GLY A 238 3.09 21.75 5.29
CA GLY A 238 3.16 20.30 5.50
C GLY A 238 2.81 19.91 6.93
N LEU A 239 3.34 20.60 7.93
CA LEU A 239 3.02 20.35 9.35
C LEU A 239 1.54 20.54 9.64
N ALA A 240 0.92 21.59 9.12
CA ALA A 240 -0.51 21.86 9.32
C ALA A 240 -1.40 20.75 8.74
N LEU A 241 -1.07 20.27 7.54
CA LEU A 241 -1.76 19.14 6.92
C LEU A 241 -1.59 17.85 7.75
N VAL A 242 -0.40 17.60 8.30
CA VAL A 242 -0.17 16.46 9.20
C VAL A 242 -1.04 16.56 10.44
N GLN A 243 -1.04 17.71 11.12
CA GLN A 243 -1.84 17.94 12.33
C GLN A 243 -3.35 17.79 12.07
N GLN A 244 -3.82 18.18 10.89
CA GLN A 244 -5.22 18.03 10.49
C GLN A 244 -5.65 16.56 10.29
N HIS A 245 -4.78 15.73 9.71
CA HIS A 245 -5.16 14.43 9.18
C HIS A 245 -4.67 13.23 10.01
N GLU A 246 -3.52 13.34 10.68
CA GLU A 246 -2.82 12.19 11.30
C GLU A 246 -3.64 11.46 12.37
N LEU A 247 -4.46 12.20 13.12
CA LEU A 247 -5.30 11.65 14.19
C LEU A 247 -6.78 11.55 13.79
N ALA A 248 -7.10 11.72 12.50
CA ALA A 248 -8.48 11.61 12.02
C ALA A 248 -9.04 10.19 12.29
N PRO A 249 -10.32 10.07 12.67
CA PRO A 249 -10.93 8.80 13.04
C PRO A 249 -10.99 7.83 11.86
N LEU A 250 -10.94 6.53 12.17
CA LEU A 250 -11.05 5.47 11.17
C LEU A 250 -12.46 5.39 10.60
N LYS A 251 -12.56 5.12 9.30
CA LYS A 251 -13.84 5.04 8.58
C LYS A 251 -14.31 3.62 8.29
N HIS A 252 -13.41 2.63 8.31
CA HIS A 252 -13.67 1.28 7.81
C HIS A 252 -13.23 0.17 8.78
N LEU A 253 -13.03 0.51 10.06
CA LEU A 253 -12.60 -0.43 11.09
C LEU A 253 -13.62 -1.58 11.30
N ASP A 254 -14.89 -1.24 11.32
CA ASP A 254 -16.03 -2.17 11.43
C ASP A 254 -15.95 -3.29 10.37
N LYS A 255 -15.66 -2.91 9.13
CA LYS A 255 -15.58 -3.82 7.98
C LYS A 255 -14.37 -4.72 8.04
N PHE A 256 -13.24 -4.16 8.47
CA PHE A 256 -12.05 -4.97 8.69
C PHE A 256 -12.28 -6.01 9.79
N CYS A 257 -12.93 -5.62 10.89
CA CYS A 257 -13.32 -6.52 11.97
C CYS A 257 -14.28 -7.62 11.49
N GLU A 258 -15.30 -7.28 10.72
CA GLU A 258 -16.24 -8.24 10.13
C GLU A 258 -15.53 -9.25 9.23
N TRP A 259 -14.71 -8.77 8.28
CA TRP A 259 -13.97 -9.64 7.37
C TRP A 259 -12.98 -10.56 8.10
N LEU A 260 -12.30 -10.04 9.12
CA LEU A 260 -11.37 -10.80 9.95
C LEU A 260 -12.09 -11.65 11.01
N GLY A 261 -13.40 -11.50 11.20
CA GLY A 261 -14.18 -12.22 12.21
C GLY A 261 -13.70 -11.96 13.64
N VAL A 262 -13.38 -10.70 13.98
CA VAL A 262 -12.97 -10.27 15.32
C VAL A 262 -13.82 -9.10 15.80
N THR A 263 -13.84 -8.86 17.11
CA THR A 263 -14.44 -7.64 17.66
C THR A 263 -13.45 -6.48 17.63
N GLU A 264 -13.94 -5.25 17.54
CA GLU A 264 -13.10 -4.04 17.61
C GLU A 264 -12.25 -4.00 18.88
N ARG A 265 -12.81 -4.43 20.02
CA ARG A 265 -12.09 -4.48 21.30
C ARG A 265 -10.92 -5.47 21.25
N SER A 266 -11.13 -6.66 20.68
CA SER A 266 -10.08 -7.66 20.50
C SER A 266 -8.99 -7.16 19.54
N LEU A 267 -9.38 -6.51 18.45
CA LEU A 267 -8.44 -5.90 17.52
C LEU A 267 -7.62 -4.80 18.20
N GLN A 268 -8.28 -3.85 18.86
CA GLN A 268 -7.60 -2.75 19.55
C GLN A 268 -6.62 -3.24 20.61
N PHE A 269 -6.96 -4.31 21.35
CA PHE A 269 -6.05 -4.92 22.30
C PHE A 269 -4.74 -5.39 21.64
N ILE A 270 -4.82 -6.04 20.47
CA ILE A 270 -3.64 -6.46 19.70
C ILE A 270 -2.88 -5.25 19.16
N LEU A 271 -3.59 -4.25 18.61
CA LEU A 271 -2.95 -3.04 18.08
C LEU A 271 -2.18 -2.27 19.15
N ASP A 272 -2.71 -2.21 20.37
CA ASP A 272 -2.05 -1.55 21.50
C ASP A 272 -0.73 -2.22 21.89
N GLN A 273 -0.56 -3.54 21.65
CA GLN A 273 0.71 -4.23 21.90
C GLN A 273 1.83 -3.79 20.94
N HIS A 274 1.47 -3.17 19.82
CA HIS A 274 2.43 -2.69 18.81
C HIS A 274 2.70 -1.18 18.90
N ARG A 275 2.17 -0.51 19.92
CA ARG A 275 2.51 0.90 20.18
C ARG A 275 3.94 1.01 20.64
N ASP A 276 4.69 1.89 19.99
CA ASP A 276 6.06 2.18 20.39
C ASP A 276 6.06 3.15 21.59
N PRO A 277 6.67 2.79 22.73
CA PRO A 277 6.75 3.64 23.93
C PRO A 277 7.42 4.99 23.71
N ARG A 278 8.19 5.17 22.63
CA ARG A 278 8.80 6.45 22.26
C ARG A 278 7.77 7.51 21.87
N TYR A 279 6.60 7.09 21.40
CA TYR A 279 5.55 7.96 20.88
C TYR A 279 4.25 7.87 21.68
N TRP A 280 4.08 6.83 22.49
CA TRP A 280 2.83 6.51 23.17
C TRP A 280 3.05 6.20 24.65
N THR A 281 2.26 6.84 25.51
CA THR A 281 2.24 6.52 26.94
C THR A 281 0.85 6.08 27.35
N GLN A 282 0.75 4.92 28.00
CA GLN A 282 -0.53 4.45 28.55
C GLN A 282 -0.79 5.16 29.88
N THR A 283 -1.81 6.01 29.91
CA THR A 283 -2.19 6.76 31.12
C THR A 283 -3.20 6.01 31.98
N GLN A 284 -4.06 5.21 31.35
CA GLN A 284 -5.03 4.30 31.99
C GLN A 284 -5.19 3.04 31.13
N PRO A 285 -5.72 1.93 31.65
CA PRO A 285 -5.97 0.73 30.85
C PRO A 285 -6.77 1.05 29.57
N GLY A 286 -6.15 0.86 28.41
CA GLY A 286 -6.73 1.16 27.09
C GLY A 286 -6.73 2.64 26.67
N ARG A 287 -6.23 3.56 27.50
CA ARG A 287 -6.09 4.99 27.17
C ARG A 287 -4.63 5.35 26.94
N TRP A 288 -4.37 5.94 25.78
CA TRP A 288 -3.02 6.26 25.32
C TRP A 288 -2.92 7.72 24.94
N ASP A 289 -1.88 8.37 25.44
CA ASP A 289 -1.54 9.73 25.04
C ASP A 289 -0.45 9.67 23.96
N PHE A 290 -0.68 10.40 22.86
CA PHE A 290 0.25 10.52 21.74
C PHE A 290 1.20 11.69 21.96
N HIS A 291 2.49 11.45 21.78
CA HIS A 291 3.53 12.46 21.90
C HIS A 291 4.48 12.43 20.70
N GLY A 292 3.97 12.18 19.49
CA GLY A 292 4.77 12.16 18.26
C GLY A 292 5.27 13.54 17.83
N GLU A 293 6.07 13.58 16.76
CA GLU A 293 6.72 14.82 16.32
C GLU A 293 5.73 15.92 15.93
N SER A 294 4.57 15.55 15.37
CA SER A 294 3.51 16.49 14.99
C SER A 294 2.90 17.24 16.17
N THR A 295 2.95 16.68 17.38
CA THR A 295 2.45 17.28 18.62
C THR A 295 3.51 18.07 19.38
N ARG A 296 4.79 17.88 19.07
CA ARG A 296 5.93 18.55 19.73
C ARG A 296 6.31 19.87 19.07
N LEU A 297 5.98 20.02 17.78
CA LEU A 297 6.30 21.21 17.02
C LEU A 297 5.29 22.32 17.38
N ASP A 298 5.66 23.11 18.38
CA ASP A 298 4.86 24.25 18.86
C ASP A 298 4.55 25.26 17.74
N ALA A 299 3.44 25.96 17.96
CA ALA A 299 2.80 27.02 17.16
C ALA A 299 3.69 28.24 16.79
N ALA A 300 5.01 28.16 16.94
CA ALA A 300 5.96 29.21 16.57
C ALA A 300 6.10 29.39 15.05
N SER A 301 5.58 28.46 14.24
CA SER A 301 5.57 28.57 12.78
C SER A 301 4.40 29.40 12.26
N GLY A 302 4.32 30.69 12.63
CA GLY A 302 3.50 31.74 11.99
C GLY A 302 2.29 31.25 11.19
N TYR A 303 1.40 30.48 11.84
CA TYR A 303 0.38 29.73 11.11
C TYR A 303 -0.69 30.70 10.63
N ASN A 304 -0.79 30.84 9.32
CA ASN A 304 -1.91 31.50 8.70
C ASN A 304 -3.01 30.45 8.54
N ASN A 305 -4.19 30.64 9.15
CA ASN A 305 -5.37 29.75 9.07
C ASN A 305 -5.96 29.65 7.64
N ALA A 306 -5.22 30.04 6.61
CA ALA A 306 -5.65 29.98 5.23
C ALA A 306 -5.75 28.51 4.78
N PRO A 307 -6.81 28.12 4.05
CA PRO A 307 -6.91 26.79 3.47
C PRO A 307 -5.68 26.48 2.61
N ILE A 308 -5.03 25.35 2.87
CA ILE A 308 -3.92 24.87 2.06
C ILE A 308 -4.49 24.05 0.91
N ASP A 309 -4.54 24.65 -0.27
CA ASP A 309 -4.94 23.97 -1.49
C ASP A 309 -3.73 23.67 -2.37
N ILE A 310 -3.42 22.39 -2.52
CA ILE A 310 -2.33 21.85 -3.34
C ILE A 310 -2.84 21.12 -4.58
N GLY A 311 -4.12 21.27 -4.93
CA GLY A 311 -4.68 20.78 -6.18
C GLY A 311 -4.96 19.27 -6.22
N PHE A 312 -4.90 18.55 -5.10
CA PHE A 312 -5.44 17.20 -5.04
C PHE A 312 -6.97 17.27 -5.10
N ARG A 313 -7.57 16.51 -6.03
CA ARG A 313 -9.00 16.52 -6.29
C ARG A 313 -9.53 15.09 -6.35
N GLY A 314 -10.43 14.75 -5.43
CA GLY A 314 -11.24 13.56 -5.54
C GLY A 314 -12.28 13.75 -6.65
N THR A 315 -12.29 12.86 -7.63
CA THR A 315 -13.26 12.88 -8.74
C THR A 315 -14.42 11.91 -8.51
N ASP A 316 -14.31 11.06 -7.49
CA ASP A 316 -15.29 10.06 -7.11
C ASP A 316 -15.20 9.79 -5.60
N ARG A 317 -15.94 8.79 -5.12
CA ARG A 317 -15.99 8.39 -3.71
C ARG A 317 -15.61 6.92 -3.53
N LEU A 318 -15.09 6.60 -2.34
CA LEU A 318 -14.96 5.21 -1.88
C LEU A 318 -16.35 4.71 -1.44
N ALA A 319 -17.22 4.45 -2.41
CA ALA A 319 -18.55 3.91 -2.16
C ALA A 319 -18.53 2.38 -2.08
N PHE A 320 -19.32 1.85 -1.17
CA PHE A 320 -19.69 0.44 -1.15
C PHE A 320 -20.85 0.22 -2.12
N ASP A 321 -20.67 -0.74 -3.03
CA ASP A 321 -21.76 -1.25 -3.85
C ASP A 321 -22.31 -2.51 -3.16
N GLY A 322 -23.54 -2.49 -2.66
CA GLY A 322 -24.25 -3.66 -2.10
C GLY A 322 -24.30 -3.73 -0.56
N ASP A 323 -24.12 -4.93 0.00
CA ASP A 323 -24.32 -5.28 1.42
C ASP A 323 -23.31 -4.66 2.41
N GLY A 324 -22.35 -3.89 1.92
CA GLY A 324 -21.33 -3.25 2.74
C GLY A 324 -20.11 -4.12 3.04
N SER A 325 -20.02 -5.34 2.50
CA SER A 325 -18.86 -6.22 2.61
C SER A 325 -17.75 -5.88 1.59
N TYR A 326 -16.52 -6.38 1.81
CA TYR A 326 -15.45 -6.22 0.83
C TYR A 326 -15.76 -6.98 -0.47
N ILE A 327 -15.42 -6.38 -1.61
CA ILE A 327 -15.45 -7.09 -2.88
C ILE A 327 -14.22 -7.99 -2.95
N THR A 328 -14.41 -9.25 -2.57
CA THR A 328 -13.32 -10.22 -2.40
C THR A 328 -12.89 -10.89 -3.70
N VAL A 329 -13.81 -11.18 -4.61
CA VAL A 329 -13.53 -11.63 -5.99
C VAL A 329 -14.55 -10.93 -6.87
N GLY A 330 -14.15 -10.51 -8.08
CA GLY A 330 -14.93 -9.65 -8.97
C GLY A 330 -16.43 -9.99 -8.92
N LYS A 331 -17.27 -8.98 -8.63
CA LYS A 331 -18.71 -9.14 -8.78
C LYS A 331 -18.98 -9.38 -10.26
N GLY A 332 -19.37 -10.60 -10.61
CA GLY A 332 -20.04 -10.85 -11.88
C GLY A 332 -21.29 -9.98 -11.96
N TYR A 333 -21.70 -9.63 -13.18
CA TYR A 333 -22.98 -8.96 -13.39
C TYR A 333 -24.09 -9.88 -12.84
N PRO A 334 -25.00 -9.39 -11.96
CA PRO A 334 -26.11 -10.20 -11.46
C PRO A 334 -27.07 -10.66 -12.57
#